data_AF-A0A1X2H145-F1
#
_entry.id   AF-A0A1X2H145-F1
#
_cell.length_a   1.000
_cell.length_b   1.000
_cell.length_c   1.000
_cell.angle_alpha   90.00
_cell.angle_beta   90.00
_cell.angle_gamma   90.00
#
_symmetry.space_group_name_H-M   'P 1'
#
loop_
_entity.id
_entity.type
_entity.pdbx_description
1 polymer ?
#
loop_
_entity_poly.entity_id
_entity_poly.type
_entity_poly.pdbx_seq_one_letter_code
_entity_poly.pdbx_strand_id
1 'polypeptide(L)'
;MVLTRSQKRVLEGPVCNDASAVNRSETEVAPPMARPRGVKRSTASGTDEHKVVKQRKRRRSVAQNQTDRFTQLPVDILFIIFNLLPAREVFTLELTCRRLAQLLSEQSPDGAYFWAQKATLLQLPDTPLLSRKHLFSLVSLTGCQLCHRPRTRKVFWMFLIRCCDDCFQERTVRHYNLDRKKLKREYAFLPSVTGEGYSTSRRELCYYDIYWQPDLVDEVPTEEELQAREVRLEELRRLQSDMTRWESQQASAKREAALRHQTANQAKIAQLVARIVPPAEEDVLQRCKAYRNAMKKQDEMTKRSLTLLENKLPKEVQQAREEIRQFQELRERRQREYEAQLQLEQEQRRARERAQRRDQRIAEMIHKDIFSPDMGFAHLAARFPLRVWLRYSRFITDGAINAGVAYDRESEVELQANDVLPLLRPTYPALLQIIRGEHDAIYQCLHCNNDRMFISNGIRDHMRMVHGAFDEAYVRNTGNFEIIQHPPEDA
;
A
#
# COMPACT_ATOMS: atom_id res chain seq x y z
N MET A 1 -10.82 38.97 33.47
CA MET A 1 -10.07 38.68 34.70
C MET A 1 -8.61 38.51 34.36
N VAL A 2 -7.74 39.38 34.86
CA VAL A 2 -6.28 39.32 34.66
C VAL A 2 -5.71 38.53 35.84
N LEU A 3 -5.21 37.31 35.60
CA LEU A 3 -4.58 36.50 36.64
C LEU A 3 -3.08 36.82 36.72
N THR A 4 -2.62 37.21 37.91
CA THR A 4 -1.23 37.55 38.23
C THR A 4 -0.37 36.31 38.49
N ARG A 5 0.93 36.46 38.20
CA ARG A 5 1.93 35.41 37.95
C ARG A 5 2.59 34.82 39.20
N SER A 6 1.92 34.80 40.35
CA SER A 6 2.54 34.52 41.65
C SER A 6 1.78 33.47 42.44
N GLN A 7 1.91 32.20 42.05
CA GLN A 7 1.72 31.02 42.89
C GLN A 7 2.17 29.79 42.10
N LYS A 8 3.49 29.57 42.06
CA LYS A 8 4.09 28.34 41.52
C LYS A 8 5.24 27.94 42.42
N ARG A 9 4.91 27.31 43.56
CA ARG A 9 5.81 26.46 44.34
C ARG A 9 5.00 25.74 45.42
N VAL A 10 5.42 24.50 45.67
CA VAL A 10 4.88 23.51 46.62
C VAL A 10 3.69 22.73 46.06
N LEU A 11 4.00 21.56 45.49
CA LEU A 11 3.36 20.26 45.70
C LEU A 11 4.04 19.26 44.74
N GLU A 12 5.23 18.79 45.10
CA GLU A 12 5.83 17.59 44.53
C GLU A 12 5.43 16.42 45.44
N GLY A 13 4.50 15.59 44.96
CA GLY A 13 4.14 14.28 45.51
C GLY A 13 4.43 13.20 44.47
N PRO A 14 4.52 11.91 44.87
CA PRO A 14 5.33 10.92 44.18
C PRO A 14 4.76 10.52 42.82
N VAL A 15 5.63 10.55 41.82
CA VAL A 15 5.38 10.03 40.47
C VAL A 15 5.44 8.51 40.52
N CYS A 16 4.30 7.86 40.27
CA CYS A 16 4.24 6.43 40.01
C CYS A 16 4.84 6.16 38.62
N ASN A 17 6.05 5.59 38.60
CA ASN A 17 6.67 5.08 37.38
C ASN A 17 6.02 3.74 37.00
N ASP A 18 5.05 3.78 36.07
CA ASP A 18 4.69 2.58 35.31
C ASP A 18 5.62 2.45 34.10
N ALA A 19 6.59 1.55 34.26
CA ALA A 19 7.44 1.08 33.20
C ALA A 19 6.62 0.20 32.23
N SER A 20 6.53 0.62 30.98
CA SER A 20 6.22 -0.25 29.84
C SER A 20 7.07 0.21 28.67
N ALA A 21 8.31 -0.29 28.69
CA ALA A 21 9.28 -0.14 27.63
C ALA A 21 8.77 -0.86 26.37
N VAL A 22 8.36 -0.10 25.36
CA VAL A 22 8.23 -0.59 23.99
C VAL A 22 9.50 -0.22 23.26
N ASN A 23 10.30 -1.24 22.96
CA ASN A 23 11.46 -1.18 22.07
C ASN A 23 11.05 -0.57 20.72
N ARG A 24 11.50 0.67 20.47
CA ARG A 24 11.66 1.22 19.12
C ARG A 24 13.15 1.25 18.82
N SER A 25 13.57 0.37 17.92
CA SER A 25 14.87 0.45 17.26
C SER A 25 14.97 1.75 16.49
N GLU A 26 15.80 2.65 16.99
CA GLU A 26 16.22 3.88 16.32
C GLU A 26 17.18 3.53 15.19
N THR A 27 16.73 3.70 13.94
CA THR A 27 17.64 3.91 12.82
C THR A 27 17.97 5.40 12.79
N GLU A 28 19.12 5.76 13.36
CA GLU A 28 19.74 7.08 13.21
C GLU A 28 19.94 7.40 11.72
N VAL A 29 19.04 8.21 11.16
CA VAL A 29 19.29 8.92 9.91
C VAL A 29 19.68 10.35 10.29
N ALA A 30 20.96 10.65 10.11
CA ALA A 30 21.55 11.95 10.37
C ALA A 30 20.75 13.09 9.70
N PRO A 31 20.52 14.22 10.38
CA PRO A 31 19.82 15.36 9.81
C PRO A 31 20.66 16.03 8.70
N PRO A 32 20.04 16.44 7.58
CA PRO A 32 20.76 17.14 6.51
C PRO A 32 21.22 18.52 7.01
N MET A 33 22.53 18.75 6.90
CA MET A 33 23.19 19.99 7.30
C MET A 33 22.51 21.21 6.68
N ALA A 34 22.02 22.10 7.53
CA ALA A 34 21.50 23.40 7.12
C ALA A 34 22.63 24.26 6.54
N ARG A 35 22.49 24.62 5.26
CA ARG A 35 23.40 25.57 4.60
C ARG A 35 23.33 26.95 5.28
N PRO A 36 24.45 27.53 5.72
CA PRO A 36 24.46 28.87 6.29
C PRO A 36 24.13 29.89 5.20
N ARG A 37 23.04 30.64 5.39
CA ARG A 37 22.75 31.82 4.57
C ARG A 37 23.73 32.92 4.96
N GLY A 38 24.66 33.23 4.07
CA GLY A 38 25.62 34.33 4.21
C GLY A 38 24.89 35.67 4.30
N VAL A 39 24.73 36.16 5.52
CA VAL A 39 24.32 37.53 5.80
C VAL A 39 25.53 38.43 5.57
N LYS A 40 25.53 39.17 4.45
CA LYS A 40 26.49 40.24 4.19
C LYS A 40 26.26 41.34 5.22
N ARG A 41 27.13 41.36 6.24
CA ARG A 41 27.21 42.42 7.25
C ARG A 41 27.94 43.60 6.62
N SER A 42 27.20 44.59 6.13
CA SER A 42 27.79 45.87 5.73
C SER A 42 28.12 46.68 6.98
N THR A 43 29.39 46.71 7.34
CA THR A 43 29.99 47.66 8.27
C THR A 43 30.04 49.04 7.60
N ALA A 44 29.10 49.92 7.95
CA ALA A 44 29.20 51.35 7.67
C ALA A 44 29.50 52.06 8.98
N SER A 45 30.71 52.59 9.07
CA SER A 45 31.22 53.39 10.17
C SER A 45 30.57 54.77 10.20
N GLY A 46 30.32 55.25 11.42
CA GLY A 46 30.49 56.63 11.86
C GLY A 46 30.11 57.76 10.92
N THR A 47 29.00 58.44 11.21
CA THR A 47 28.95 59.83 11.73
C THR A 47 27.51 60.36 11.77
N ASP A 48 27.24 61.21 12.77
CA ASP A 48 26.10 62.13 12.88
C ASP A 48 24.81 61.64 13.62
N GLU A 49 24.92 61.40 14.93
CA GLU A 49 23.81 61.04 15.83
C GLU A 49 22.76 62.15 16.04
N HIS A 50 23.06 63.42 15.72
CA HIS A 50 22.17 64.53 16.08
C HIS A 50 21.08 64.89 15.04
N LYS A 51 21.15 64.38 13.80
CA LYS A 51 20.11 64.63 12.77
C LYS A 51 19.01 63.56 12.69
N VAL A 52 19.27 62.34 13.18
CA VAL A 52 18.31 61.21 13.11
C VAL A 52 17.10 61.41 14.03
N VAL A 53 17.25 62.14 15.14
CA VAL A 53 16.17 62.37 16.12
C VAL A 53 15.05 63.27 15.56
N LYS A 54 15.36 64.25 14.69
CA LYS A 54 14.34 65.14 14.10
C LYS A 54 13.54 64.48 12.96
N GLN A 55 14.13 63.55 12.19
CA GLN A 55 13.40 62.81 11.16
C GLN A 55 12.43 61.75 11.75
N ARG A 56 12.74 61.17 12.92
CA ARG A 56 11.85 60.23 13.62
C ARG A 56 10.55 60.88 14.11
N LYS A 57 10.57 62.16 14.51
CA LYS A 57 9.34 62.89 14.92
C LYS A 57 8.38 63.15 13.75
N ARG A 58 8.88 63.45 12.54
CA ARG A 58 8.02 63.68 11.36
C ARG A 58 7.38 62.40 10.78
N ARG A 59 8.04 61.25 10.87
CA ARG A 59 7.46 59.98 10.37
C ARG A 59 6.33 59.43 11.25
N ARG A 60 6.34 59.74 12.56
CA ARG A 60 5.24 59.33 13.46
C ARG A 60 3.93 60.07 13.19
N SER A 61 3.96 61.35 12.80
CA SER A 61 2.72 62.11 12.54
C SER A 61 2.01 61.69 11.25
N VAL A 62 2.73 61.22 10.23
CA VAL A 62 2.11 60.82 8.95
C VAL A 62 1.39 59.47 9.06
N ALA A 63 1.97 58.50 9.77
CA ALA A 63 1.34 57.19 9.97
C ALA A 63 0.08 57.28 10.85
N GLN A 64 0.09 58.17 11.85
CA GLN A 64 -1.06 58.36 12.75
C GLN A 64 -2.27 59.00 12.03
N ASN A 65 -2.03 59.87 11.04
CA ASN A 65 -3.08 60.49 10.24
C ASN A 65 -3.76 59.51 9.23
N GLN A 66 -3.11 58.40 8.85
CA GLN A 66 -3.72 57.44 7.92
C GLN A 66 -4.70 56.49 8.61
N THR A 67 -4.40 56.04 9.83
CA THR A 67 -5.31 55.20 10.61
C THR A 67 -6.59 55.93 11.01
N ASP A 68 -6.51 57.25 11.23
CA ASP A 68 -7.69 58.06 11.52
C ASP A 68 -8.69 58.07 10.35
N ARG A 69 -8.22 58.13 9.10
CA ARG A 69 -9.10 58.17 7.91
C ARG A 69 -9.97 56.92 7.77
N PHE A 70 -9.44 55.73 8.08
CA PHE A 70 -10.23 54.50 8.02
C PHE A 70 -11.35 54.51 9.07
N THR A 71 -11.05 55.00 10.28
CA THR A 71 -12.07 55.07 11.34
C THR A 71 -13.08 56.22 11.16
N GLN A 72 -12.85 57.13 10.22
CA GLN A 72 -13.78 58.20 9.84
C GLN A 72 -14.89 57.73 8.89
N LEU A 73 -14.79 56.51 8.34
CA LEU A 73 -15.86 55.93 7.54
C LEU A 73 -17.14 55.76 8.38
N PRO A 74 -18.34 55.92 7.77
CA PRO A 74 -19.60 55.59 8.42
C PRO A 74 -19.62 54.15 8.93
N VAL A 75 -20.25 53.91 10.07
CA VAL A 75 -20.29 52.59 10.73
C VAL A 75 -20.85 51.51 9.80
N ASP A 76 -21.86 51.84 9.01
CA ASP A 76 -22.47 50.90 8.06
C ASP A 76 -21.47 50.39 7.01
N ILE A 77 -20.62 51.29 6.48
CA ILE A 77 -19.58 50.94 5.52
C ILE A 77 -18.50 50.08 6.18
N LEU A 78 -18.12 50.41 7.42
CA LEU A 78 -17.19 49.59 8.20
C LEU A 78 -17.76 48.19 8.42
N PHE A 79 -19.06 48.04 8.70
CA PHE A 79 -19.69 46.75 8.91
C PHE A 79 -19.82 45.94 7.62
N ILE A 80 -20.07 46.58 6.48
CA ILE A 80 -19.99 45.90 5.17
C ILE A 80 -18.56 45.36 4.97
N ILE A 81 -17.53 46.16 5.22
CA ILE A 81 -16.13 45.73 5.10
C ILE A 81 -15.87 44.57 6.06
N PHE A 82 -16.19 44.69 7.35
CA PHE A 82 -15.97 43.62 8.34
C PHE A 82 -16.77 42.35 8.03
N ASN A 83 -17.93 42.49 7.37
CA ASN A 83 -18.72 41.36 6.93
C ASN A 83 -18.03 40.54 5.84
N LEU A 84 -17.20 41.17 5.00
CA LEU A 84 -16.39 40.53 3.98
C LEU A 84 -15.08 39.94 4.51
N LEU A 85 -14.63 40.35 5.70
CA LEU A 85 -13.38 39.87 6.28
C LEU A 85 -13.54 38.49 6.93
N PRO A 86 -12.51 37.62 6.84
CA PRO A 86 -12.41 36.41 7.65
C PRO A 86 -12.44 36.74 9.14
N ALA A 87 -12.99 35.83 9.95
CA ALA A 87 -13.10 36.00 11.39
C ALA A 87 -11.78 36.45 12.06
N ARG A 88 -10.67 35.82 11.68
CA ARG A 88 -9.34 36.14 12.22
C ARG A 88 -8.96 37.62 12.01
N GLU A 89 -9.30 38.17 10.86
CA GLU A 89 -8.96 39.56 10.52
C GLU A 89 -9.84 40.53 11.31
N VAL A 90 -11.12 40.23 11.51
CA VAL A 90 -12.02 41.03 12.36
C VAL A 90 -11.50 41.10 13.81
N PHE A 91 -11.12 39.96 14.40
CA PHE A 91 -10.52 39.94 15.74
C PHE A 91 -9.16 40.65 15.78
N THR A 92 -8.38 40.59 14.70
CA THR A 92 -7.10 41.31 14.62
C THR A 92 -7.34 42.82 14.56
N LEU A 93 -8.33 43.27 13.79
CA LEU A 93 -8.72 44.69 13.69
C LEU A 93 -9.18 45.26 15.03
N GLU A 94 -9.87 44.45 15.83
CA GLU A 94 -10.24 44.84 17.19
C GLU A 94 -9.00 45.19 18.04
N LEU A 95 -7.88 44.46 17.85
CA LEU A 95 -6.66 44.66 18.62
C LEU A 95 -5.77 45.80 18.10
N THR A 96 -5.99 46.31 16.88
CA THR A 96 -5.10 47.31 16.26
C THR A 96 -5.43 48.75 16.63
N CYS A 97 -6.68 49.07 16.94
CA CYS A 97 -7.12 50.45 17.22
C CYS A 97 -8.20 50.49 18.30
N ARG A 98 -8.07 51.40 19.28
CA ARG A 98 -9.04 51.58 20.38
C ARG A 98 -10.46 51.87 19.89
N ARG A 99 -10.62 52.64 18.81
CA ARG A 99 -11.93 52.94 18.23
C ARG A 99 -12.58 51.72 17.59
N LEU A 100 -11.79 50.89 16.89
CA LEU A 100 -12.27 49.61 16.36
C LEU A 100 -12.58 48.62 17.48
N ALA A 101 -11.77 48.60 18.54
CA ALA A 101 -12.03 47.81 19.74
C ALA A 101 -13.36 48.19 20.39
N GLN A 102 -13.65 49.49 20.50
CA GLN A 102 -14.92 49.99 21.03
C GLN A 102 -16.08 49.63 20.11
N LEU A 103 -15.94 49.83 18.80
CA LEU A 103 -16.97 49.53 17.81
C LEU A 103 -17.29 48.02 17.71
N LEU A 104 -16.28 47.16 17.86
CA LEU A 104 -16.41 45.70 17.85
C LEU A 104 -16.58 45.11 19.26
N SER A 105 -16.71 45.95 20.28
CA SER A 105 -16.99 45.51 21.65
C SER A 105 -18.44 45.07 21.76
N GLU A 106 -18.68 43.94 22.42
CA GLU A 106 -20.04 43.48 22.71
C GLU A 106 -20.80 44.40 23.65
N GLN A 107 -20.08 45.23 24.41
CA GLN A 107 -20.68 46.23 25.29
C GLN A 107 -21.20 47.44 24.52
N SER A 108 -20.78 47.61 23.26
CA SER A 108 -21.32 48.66 22.38
C SER A 108 -22.56 48.15 21.64
N PRO A 109 -23.60 48.98 21.45
CA PRO A 109 -24.78 48.61 20.66
C PRO A 109 -24.42 48.17 19.23
N ASP A 110 -23.50 48.91 18.60
CA ASP A 110 -23.02 48.63 17.24
C ASP A 110 -22.31 47.27 17.17
N GLY A 111 -21.42 46.98 18.12
CA GLY A 111 -20.70 45.72 18.17
C GLY A 111 -21.62 44.54 18.48
N ALA A 112 -22.57 44.70 19.40
CA ALA A 112 -23.59 43.68 19.67
C ALA A 112 -24.43 43.36 18.42
N TYR A 113 -24.86 44.39 17.69
CA TYR A 113 -25.56 44.24 16.42
C TYR A 113 -24.70 43.51 15.37
N PHE A 114 -23.44 43.92 15.21
CA PHE A 114 -22.51 43.27 14.28
C PHE A 114 -22.30 41.78 14.59
N TRP A 115 -22.06 41.43 15.85
CA TRP A 115 -21.84 40.03 16.25
C TRP A 115 -23.12 39.19 16.13
N ALA A 116 -24.30 39.76 16.39
CA ALA A 116 -25.58 39.12 16.13
C ALA A 116 -25.76 38.82 14.63
N GLN A 117 -25.53 39.82 13.76
CA GLN A 117 -25.60 39.66 12.31
C GLN A 117 -24.62 38.59 11.81
N LYS A 118 -23.37 38.60 12.30
CA LYS A 118 -22.36 37.59 11.97
C LYS A 118 -22.77 36.18 12.42
N ALA A 119 -23.37 36.05 13.60
CA ALA A 119 -23.88 34.77 14.09
C ALA A 119 -25.02 34.26 13.19
N THR A 120 -25.95 35.13 12.78
CA THR A 120 -27.03 34.78 11.84
C THR A 120 -26.50 34.35 10.47
N LEU A 121 -25.51 35.07 9.91
CA LEU A 121 -24.88 34.72 8.63
C LEU A 121 -24.22 33.33 8.65
N LEU A 122 -23.65 32.94 9.80
CA LEU A 122 -23.08 31.61 10.01
C LEU A 122 -24.11 30.58 10.48
N GLN A 123 -25.38 30.97 10.70
CA GLN A 123 -26.43 30.13 11.25
C GLN A 123 -26.04 29.51 12.60
N LEU A 124 -25.30 30.24 13.43
CA LEU A 124 -24.91 29.78 14.76
C LEU A 124 -26.15 29.69 15.67
N PRO A 125 -26.22 28.67 16.55
CA PRO A 125 -27.33 28.56 17.49
C PRO A 125 -27.34 29.74 18.48
N ASP A 126 -28.54 30.06 18.93
CA ASP A 126 -28.78 31.05 19.97
C ASP A 126 -28.55 30.40 21.34
N THR A 127 -27.77 31.06 22.19
CA THR A 127 -27.49 30.56 23.53
C THR A 127 -27.35 31.71 24.53
N PRO A 128 -27.94 31.59 25.73
CA PRO A 128 -27.74 32.56 26.81
C PRO A 128 -26.38 32.36 27.52
N LEU A 129 -25.74 31.21 27.36
CA LEU A 129 -24.51 30.84 28.08
C LEU A 129 -23.28 31.59 27.60
N LEU A 130 -23.28 32.03 26.34
CA LEU A 130 -22.16 32.68 25.69
C LEU A 130 -22.61 33.92 24.95
N SER A 131 -21.78 34.95 25.01
CA SER A 131 -21.93 36.09 24.13
C SER A 131 -21.64 35.71 22.68
N ARG A 132 -22.26 36.41 21.72
CA ARG A 132 -22.19 36.06 20.29
C ARG A 132 -20.76 36.09 19.76
N LYS A 133 -19.95 37.06 20.20
CA LYS A 133 -18.52 37.14 19.86
C LYS A 133 -17.74 35.99 20.46
N HIS A 134 -18.06 35.56 21.68
CA HIS A 134 -17.37 34.43 22.30
C HIS A 134 -17.69 33.13 21.56
N LEU A 135 -18.96 32.87 21.25
CA LEU A 135 -19.38 31.75 20.43
C LEU A 135 -18.70 31.78 19.05
N PHE A 136 -18.73 32.93 18.38
CA PHE A 136 -18.08 33.11 17.09
C PHE A 136 -16.56 32.93 17.17
N SER A 137 -15.92 33.38 18.25
CA SER A 137 -14.50 33.15 18.54
C SER A 137 -14.21 31.65 18.64
N LEU A 138 -15.00 30.88 19.39
CA LEU A 138 -14.82 29.43 19.56
C LEU A 138 -14.88 28.68 18.23
N VAL A 139 -15.85 29.02 17.37
CA VAL A 139 -16.08 28.35 16.09
C VAL A 139 -15.10 28.78 15.01
N SER A 140 -14.76 30.07 14.93
CA SER A 140 -14.07 30.63 13.76
C SER A 140 -12.57 30.78 13.93
N LEU A 141 -12.08 30.97 15.16
CA LEU A 141 -10.66 31.11 15.43
C LEU A 141 -9.97 29.76 15.61
N THR A 142 -8.65 29.76 15.49
CA THR A 142 -7.81 28.60 15.79
C THR A 142 -6.80 28.95 16.86
N GLY A 143 -6.38 27.94 17.61
CA GLY A 143 -5.40 28.04 18.67
C GLY A 143 -6.01 27.88 20.06
N CYS A 144 -5.21 27.38 20.99
CA CYS A 144 -5.62 27.14 22.37
C CYS A 144 -5.88 28.48 23.09
N GLN A 145 -7.01 28.62 23.78
CA GLN A 145 -7.31 29.84 24.57
C GLN A 145 -6.45 29.96 25.83
N LEU A 146 -5.82 28.86 26.26
CA LEU A 146 -5.01 28.82 27.48
C LEU A 146 -3.53 29.09 27.21
N CYS A 147 -2.91 28.30 26.33
CA CYS A 147 -1.48 28.40 26.02
C CYS A 147 -1.16 29.06 24.67
N HIS A 148 -2.18 29.44 23.90
CA HIS A 148 -2.05 30.05 22.57
C HIS A 148 -1.33 29.18 21.52
N ARG A 149 -1.16 27.87 21.77
CA ARG A 149 -0.62 26.93 20.78
C ARG A 149 -1.46 27.00 19.49
N PRO A 150 -0.84 27.24 18.33
CA PRO A 150 -1.57 27.44 17.07
C PRO A 150 -2.26 26.15 16.62
N ARG A 151 -3.17 26.26 15.64
CA ARG A 151 -3.84 25.13 14.96
C ARG A 151 -4.72 24.22 15.83
N THR A 152 -4.93 24.56 17.10
CA THR A 152 -5.94 23.89 17.93
C THR A 152 -7.34 24.25 17.41
N ARG A 153 -8.18 23.26 17.11
CA ARG A 153 -9.55 23.46 16.60
C ARG A 153 -10.63 22.82 17.47
N LYS A 154 -10.28 21.87 18.33
CA LYS A 154 -11.23 21.14 19.18
C LYS A 154 -11.81 22.08 20.24
N VAL A 155 -13.12 22.24 20.21
CA VAL A 155 -13.88 22.99 21.23
C VAL A 155 -14.53 21.97 22.16
N PHE A 156 -14.34 22.13 23.46
CA PHE A 156 -15.02 21.36 24.47
C PHE A 156 -16.27 22.13 24.91
N TRP A 157 -17.39 21.89 24.23
CA TRP A 157 -18.63 22.66 24.40
C TRP A 157 -19.18 22.62 25.83
N MET A 158 -19.03 21.50 26.54
CA MET A 158 -19.41 21.40 27.97
C MET A 158 -18.62 22.34 28.88
N PHE A 159 -17.42 22.76 28.47
CA PHE A 159 -16.57 23.68 29.22
C PHE A 159 -16.45 25.05 28.53
N LEU A 160 -17.18 25.25 27.42
CA LEU A 160 -17.16 26.48 26.61
C LEU A 160 -15.76 26.97 26.26
N ILE A 161 -14.82 26.05 26.02
CA ILE A 161 -13.40 26.39 25.81
C ILE A 161 -12.78 25.62 24.65
N ARG A 162 -11.94 26.30 23.88
CA ARG A 162 -11.04 25.71 22.88
C ARG A 162 -9.64 25.57 23.48
N CYS A 163 -9.21 24.35 23.77
CA CYS A 163 -7.87 24.08 24.29
C CYS A 163 -7.21 22.87 23.62
N CYS A 164 -5.87 22.81 23.67
CA CYS A 164 -5.14 21.65 23.18
C CYS A 164 -5.22 20.52 24.22
N ASP A 165 -4.93 19.28 23.80
CA ASP A 165 -5.05 18.11 24.67
C ASP A 165 -4.20 18.22 25.95
N ASP A 166 -2.98 18.77 25.87
CA ASP A 166 -2.14 18.99 27.07
C ASP A 166 -2.82 19.89 28.11
N CYS A 167 -3.34 21.04 27.68
CA CYS A 167 -4.02 21.98 28.58
C CYS A 167 -5.36 21.43 29.06
N PHE A 168 -6.03 20.61 28.24
CA PHE A 168 -7.24 19.91 28.65
C PHE A 168 -6.93 18.93 29.78
N GLN A 169 -5.91 18.08 29.61
CA GLN A 169 -5.49 17.12 30.62
C GLN A 169 -5.00 17.79 31.91
N GLU A 170 -4.22 18.88 31.79
CA GLU A 170 -3.73 19.65 32.93
C GLU A 170 -4.87 20.25 33.78
N ARG A 171 -5.97 20.65 33.14
CA ARG A 171 -7.10 21.34 33.80
C ARG A 171 -8.33 20.48 34.01
N THR A 172 -8.22 19.17 33.82
CA THR A 172 -9.34 18.26 34.05
C THR A 172 -9.00 17.18 35.06
N VAL A 173 -10.03 16.63 35.70
CA VAL A 173 -9.92 15.50 36.62
C VAL A 173 -10.93 14.44 36.19
N ARG A 174 -10.50 13.18 36.17
CA ARG A 174 -11.35 12.03 35.85
C ARG A 174 -12.13 11.61 37.08
N HIS A 175 -13.35 11.10 36.91
CA HIS A 175 -14.25 10.77 38.03
C HIS A 175 -13.62 9.84 39.08
N TYR A 176 -12.68 8.97 38.68
CA TYR A 176 -12.10 7.96 39.57
C TYR A 176 -10.98 8.53 40.44
N ASN A 177 -10.53 9.76 40.16
CA ASN A 177 -9.62 10.52 41.01
C ASN A 177 -10.38 11.39 42.03
N LEU A 178 -11.71 11.43 41.99
CA LEU A 178 -12.55 12.19 42.91
C LEU A 178 -13.07 11.29 44.04
N ASP A 179 -13.37 11.89 45.20
CA ASP A 179 -14.05 11.18 46.28
C ASP A 179 -15.45 10.72 45.81
N ARG A 180 -15.67 9.41 45.85
CA ARG A 180 -16.93 8.77 45.44
C ARG A 180 -18.15 9.29 46.20
N LYS A 181 -17.99 9.76 47.43
CA LYS A 181 -19.08 10.37 48.22
C LYS A 181 -19.46 11.75 47.68
N LYS A 182 -18.46 12.59 47.37
CA LYS A 182 -18.66 13.92 46.77
C LYS A 182 -19.24 13.82 45.36
N LEU A 183 -18.80 12.82 44.58
CA LEU A 183 -19.25 12.62 43.19
C LEU A 183 -20.78 12.54 43.05
N LYS A 184 -21.46 11.82 43.96
CA LYS A 184 -22.91 11.63 43.89
C LYS A 184 -23.74 12.84 44.32
N ARG A 185 -23.17 13.73 45.13
CA ARG A 185 -23.91 14.85 45.74
C ARG A 185 -23.53 16.19 45.13
N GLU A 186 -22.24 16.48 45.09
CA GLU A 186 -21.71 17.80 44.74
C GLU A 186 -21.42 17.92 43.25
N TYR A 187 -20.92 16.84 42.63
CA TYR A 187 -20.42 16.89 41.24
C TYR A 187 -21.44 16.39 40.20
N ALA A 188 -22.60 15.88 40.62
CA ALA A 188 -23.64 15.39 39.71
C ALA A 188 -24.19 16.51 38.78
N PHE A 189 -24.10 17.76 39.21
CA PHE A 189 -24.60 18.95 38.51
C PHE A 189 -23.49 19.75 37.83
N LEU A 190 -22.24 19.26 37.85
CA LEU A 190 -21.14 19.90 37.15
C LEU A 190 -21.09 19.45 35.69
N PRO A 191 -20.70 20.33 34.76
CA PRO A 191 -20.41 19.93 33.39
C PRO A 191 -19.36 18.84 33.37
N SER A 192 -19.62 17.79 32.59
CA SER A 192 -18.66 16.72 32.36
C SER A 192 -18.62 16.32 30.89
N VAL A 193 -17.48 15.78 30.47
CA VAL A 193 -17.32 15.15 29.15
C VAL A 193 -17.01 13.69 29.36
N THR A 194 -17.76 12.82 28.70
CA THR A 194 -17.47 11.38 28.71
C THR A 194 -16.23 11.11 27.85
N GLY A 195 -15.19 10.59 28.49
CA GLY A 195 -14.00 10.07 27.87
C GLY A 195 -14.06 8.55 27.72
N GLU A 196 -13.38 8.05 26.72
CA GLU A 196 -13.15 6.62 26.50
C GLU A 196 -11.72 6.26 26.88
N GLY A 197 -11.52 5.07 27.42
CA GLY A 197 -10.19 4.54 27.71
C GLY A 197 -10.23 3.02 27.81
N TYR A 198 -9.07 2.41 27.65
CA TYR A 198 -8.93 0.97 27.84
C TYR A 198 -8.44 0.69 29.26
N SER A 199 -9.23 -0.07 30.02
CA SER A 199 -8.85 -0.49 31.36
C SER A 199 -7.97 -1.74 31.27
N THR A 200 -6.70 -1.65 31.65
CA THR A 200 -5.77 -2.79 31.65
C THR A 200 -6.21 -3.89 32.61
N SER A 201 -6.80 -3.53 33.75
CA SER A 201 -7.25 -4.48 34.77
C SER A 201 -8.45 -5.30 34.31
N ARG A 202 -9.37 -4.69 33.54
CA ARG A 202 -10.58 -5.35 33.04
C ARG A 202 -10.47 -5.85 31.60
N ARG A 203 -9.43 -5.44 30.88
CA ARG A 203 -9.24 -5.71 29.44
C ARG A 203 -10.44 -5.29 28.59
N GLU A 204 -11.17 -4.28 29.02
CA GLU A 204 -12.38 -3.77 28.37
C GLU A 204 -12.29 -2.25 28.12
N LEU A 205 -13.07 -1.77 27.15
CA LEU A 205 -13.30 -0.35 26.95
C LEU A 205 -14.16 0.17 28.11
N CYS A 206 -13.65 1.16 28.83
CA CYS A 206 -14.35 1.82 29.92
C CYS A 206 -14.63 3.28 29.57
N TYR A 207 -15.78 3.77 30.04
CA TYR A 207 -16.19 5.16 29.93
C TYR A 207 -15.99 5.83 31.29
N TYR A 208 -15.47 7.06 31.26
CA TYR A 208 -15.29 7.87 32.46
C TYR A 208 -15.68 9.30 32.21
N ASP A 209 -16.16 9.97 33.25
CA ASP A 209 -16.52 11.38 33.18
C ASP A 209 -15.29 12.20 33.55
N ILE A 210 -15.08 13.26 32.78
CA ILE A 210 -14.01 14.22 32.94
C ILE A 210 -14.65 15.53 33.38
N TYR A 211 -14.19 16.09 34.48
CA TYR A 211 -14.67 17.35 35.05
C TYR A 211 -13.60 18.44 34.89
N TRP A 212 -14.03 19.70 34.81
CA TRP A 212 -13.13 20.85 34.75
C TRP A 212 -12.65 21.23 36.16
N GLN A 213 -11.34 21.20 36.38
CA GLN A 213 -10.75 21.44 37.71
C GLN A 213 -11.17 22.76 38.37
N PRO A 214 -11.18 23.92 37.66
CA PRO A 214 -11.62 25.18 38.24
C PRO A 214 -13.06 25.19 38.78
N ASP A 215 -13.91 24.26 38.33
CA ASP A 215 -15.31 24.18 38.76
C ASP A 215 -15.50 23.27 39.99
N LEU A 216 -14.44 22.54 40.39
CA LEU A 216 -14.43 21.72 41.59
C LEU A 216 -14.19 22.61 42.82
N VAL A 217 -15.26 23.17 43.36
CA VAL A 217 -15.24 23.93 44.61
C VAL A 217 -15.44 22.97 45.78
N ASP A 218 -14.70 23.15 46.88
CA ASP A 218 -14.79 22.31 48.08
C ASP A 218 -16.00 22.64 48.98
N GLU A 219 -16.61 23.81 48.76
CA GLU A 219 -17.79 24.27 49.48
C GLU A 219 -19.04 23.55 49.00
N VAL A 220 -19.86 23.08 49.95
CA VAL A 220 -21.14 22.44 49.66
C VAL A 220 -22.10 23.51 49.12
N PRO A 221 -22.56 23.39 47.86
CA PRO A 221 -23.49 24.36 47.29
C PRO A 221 -24.83 24.31 48.03
N THR A 222 -25.46 25.46 48.15
CA THR A 222 -26.84 25.59 48.60
C THR A 222 -27.81 24.94 47.60
N GLU A 223 -29.02 24.62 48.04
CA GLU A 223 -30.05 24.01 47.18
C GLU A 223 -30.39 24.91 45.97
N GLU A 224 -30.46 26.23 46.17
CA GLU A 224 -30.69 27.20 45.09
C GLU A 224 -29.56 27.19 44.05
N GLU A 225 -28.30 27.08 44.51
CA GLU A 225 -27.15 26.96 43.61
C GLU A 225 -27.13 25.63 42.86
N LEU A 226 -27.57 24.53 43.47
CA LEU A 226 -27.71 23.23 42.81
C LEU A 226 -28.74 23.30 41.67
N GLN A 227 -29.91 23.89 41.93
CA GLN A 227 -30.94 24.11 40.90
C GLN A 227 -30.42 25.00 39.77
N ALA A 228 -29.72 26.10 40.10
CA ALA A 228 -29.12 26.97 39.08
C ALA A 228 -28.05 26.25 38.24
N ARG A 229 -27.23 25.39 38.86
CA ARG A 229 -26.25 24.54 38.17
C ARG A 229 -26.93 23.53 37.25
N GLU A 230 -28.03 22.91 37.68
CA GLU A 230 -28.79 21.96 36.88
C GLU A 230 -29.38 22.62 35.62
N VAL A 231 -30.02 23.79 35.77
CA VAL A 231 -30.54 24.58 34.63
C VAL A 231 -29.41 24.92 33.67
N ARG A 232 -28.29 25.41 34.18
CA ARG A 232 -27.11 25.75 33.36
C ARG A 232 -26.53 24.52 32.65
N LEU A 233 -26.51 23.36 33.30
CA LEU A 233 -26.03 22.11 32.72
C LEU A 233 -26.92 21.66 31.57
N GLU A 234 -28.23 21.82 31.70
CA GLU A 234 -29.18 21.50 30.63
C GLU A 234 -29.02 22.45 29.43
N GLU A 235 -28.81 23.74 29.68
CA GLU A 235 -28.47 24.70 28.63
C GLU A 235 -27.16 24.33 27.91
N LEU A 236 -26.16 23.81 28.64
CA LEU A 236 -24.88 23.37 28.06
C LEU A 236 -25.06 22.14 27.17
N ARG A 237 -25.86 21.16 27.60
CA ARG A 237 -26.19 19.97 26.80
C ARG A 237 -26.94 20.36 25.54
N ARG A 238 -27.91 21.27 25.64
CA ARG A 238 -28.63 21.81 24.49
C ARG A 238 -27.67 22.49 23.52
N LEU A 239 -26.79 23.37 24.01
CA LEU A 239 -25.79 24.04 23.18
C LEU A 239 -24.84 23.02 22.51
N GLN A 240 -24.37 22.00 23.23
CA GLN A 240 -23.53 20.96 22.66
C GLN A 240 -24.24 20.21 21.53
N SER A 241 -25.51 19.84 21.72
CA SER A 241 -26.34 19.18 20.71
C SER A 241 -26.52 20.06 19.48
N ASP A 242 -26.89 21.34 19.68
CA ASP A 242 -27.09 22.30 18.61
C ASP A 242 -25.80 22.57 17.83
N MET A 243 -24.65 22.70 18.52
CA MET A 243 -23.35 22.86 17.86
C MET A 243 -22.93 21.61 17.10
N THR A 244 -23.19 20.41 17.63
CA THR A 244 -22.91 19.14 16.92
C THR A 244 -23.75 19.03 15.64
N ARG A 245 -25.02 19.42 15.70
CA ARG A 245 -25.91 19.49 14.54
C ARG A 245 -25.40 20.51 13.51
N TRP A 246 -25.03 21.70 13.97
CA TRP A 246 -24.47 22.75 13.13
C TRP A 246 -23.18 22.30 12.43
N GLU A 247 -22.24 21.68 13.16
CA GLU A 247 -21.00 21.15 12.59
C GLU A 247 -21.28 20.08 11.52
N SER A 248 -22.26 19.21 11.77
CA SER A 248 -22.71 18.19 10.82
C SER A 248 -23.32 18.80 9.56
N GLN A 249 -24.14 19.85 9.71
CA GLN A 249 -24.71 20.59 8.57
C GLN A 249 -23.63 21.28 7.74
N GLN A 250 -22.66 21.93 8.38
CA GLN A 250 -21.52 22.55 7.71
C GLN A 250 -20.66 21.52 6.97
N ALA A 251 -20.45 20.34 7.56
CA ALA A 251 -19.75 19.24 6.91
C ALA A 251 -20.53 18.72 5.69
N SER A 252 -21.86 18.55 5.78
CA SER A 252 -22.71 18.15 4.65
C SER A 252 -22.66 19.19 3.53
N ALA A 253 -22.87 20.46 3.83
CA ALA A 253 -22.83 21.55 2.86
C ALA A 253 -21.48 21.62 2.13
N LYS A 254 -20.36 21.41 2.83
CA LYS A 254 -19.03 21.32 2.22
C LYS A 254 -18.89 20.10 1.30
N ARG A 255 -19.40 18.93 1.71
CA ARG A 255 -19.39 17.72 0.86
C ARG A 255 -20.24 17.91 -0.39
N GLU A 256 -21.43 18.49 -0.26
CA GLU A 256 -22.31 18.80 -1.39
C GLU A 256 -21.70 19.85 -2.34
N ALA A 257 -21.04 20.89 -1.80
CA ALA A 257 -20.29 21.84 -2.62
C ALA A 257 -19.14 21.16 -3.37
N ALA A 258 -18.35 20.31 -2.69
CA ALA A 258 -17.27 19.55 -3.31
C ALA A 258 -17.80 18.60 -4.41
N LEU A 259 -18.93 17.92 -4.17
CA LEU A 259 -19.57 17.06 -5.17
C LEU A 259 -20.03 17.88 -6.38
N ARG A 260 -20.66 19.05 -6.18
CA ARG A 260 -21.04 19.95 -7.27
C ARG A 260 -19.83 20.38 -8.11
N HIS A 261 -18.73 20.74 -7.46
CA HIS A 261 -17.49 21.08 -8.16
C HIS A 261 -16.90 19.89 -8.92
N GLN A 262 -16.94 18.69 -8.33
CA GLN A 262 -16.50 17.45 -8.98
C GLN A 262 -17.33 17.17 -10.23
N THR A 263 -18.66 17.20 -10.15
CA THR A 263 -19.56 16.99 -11.30
C THR A 263 -19.34 18.06 -12.37
N ALA A 264 -19.20 19.33 -11.99
CA ALA A 264 -18.92 20.40 -12.93
C ALA A 264 -17.56 20.24 -13.62
N ASN A 265 -16.53 19.81 -12.89
CA ASN A 265 -15.21 19.51 -13.44
C ASN A 265 -15.27 18.32 -14.40
N GLN A 266 -15.98 17.24 -14.04
CA GLN A 266 -16.17 16.08 -14.90
C GLN A 266 -16.85 16.46 -16.23
N ALA A 267 -17.89 17.30 -16.18
CA ALA A 267 -18.54 17.79 -17.39
C ALA A 267 -17.57 18.61 -18.28
N LYS A 268 -16.78 19.51 -17.69
CA LYS A 268 -15.77 20.30 -18.43
C LYS A 268 -14.68 19.40 -19.03
N ILE A 269 -14.22 18.38 -18.31
CA ILE A 269 -13.22 17.41 -18.80
C ILE A 269 -13.82 16.56 -19.93
N ALA A 270 -15.05 16.09 -19.79
CA ALA A 270 -15.74 15.32 -20.83
C ALA A 270 -15.86 16.11 -22.15
N GLN A 271 -16.18 17.41 -22.07
CA GLN A 271 -16.17 18.30 -23.23
C GLN A 271 -14.78 18.43 -23.88
N LEU A 272 -13.71 18.49 -23.09
CA LEU A 272 -12.34 18.52 -23.62
C LEU A 272 -11.96 17.19 -24.28
N VAL A 273 -12.30 16.07 -23.66
CA VAL A 273 -12.06 14.72 -24.22
C VAL A 273 -12.80 14.54 -25.55
N ALA A 274 -14.04 15.02 -25.66
CA ALA A 274 -14.84 14.95 -26.88
C ALA A 274 -14.22 15.72 -28.06
N ARG A 275 -13.32 16.69 -27.82
CA ARG A 275 -12.61 17.45 -28.87
C ARG A 275 -11.35 16.75 -29.37
N ILE A 276 -10.90 15.67 -28.72
CA ILE A 276 -9.72 14.91 -29.15
C ILE A 276 -10.11 14.03 -30.34
N VAL A 277 -9.41 14.19 -31.46
CA VAL A 277 -9.62 13.41 -32.69
C VAL A 277 -8.42 12.48 -32.92
N PRO A 278 -8.62 11.16 -33.10
CA PRO A 278 -9.89 10.43 -32.94
C PRO A 278 -10.34 10.34 -31.46
N PRO A 279 -11.65 10.14 -31.18
CA PRO A 279 -12.17 10.03 -29.81
C PRO A 279 -11.40 9.00 -28.98
N ALA A 280 -10.97 9.38 -27.79
CA ALA A 280 -10.21 8.51 -26.90
C ALA A 280 -11.14 7.52 -26.19
N GLU A 281 -10.75 6.24 -26.17
CA GLU A 281 -11.42 5.20 -25.37
C GLU A 281 -11.11 5.40 -23.88
N GLU A 282 -12.01 4.95 -23.00
CA GLU A 282 -11.89 5.18 -21.56
C GLU A 282 -10.63 4.51 -20.97
N ASP A 283 -10.22 3.35 -21.48
CA ASP A 283 -9.00 2.65 -21.04
C ASP A 283 -7.72 3.45 -21.36
N VAL A 284 -7.68 4.12 -22.53
CA VAL A 284 -6.60 5.04 -22.92
C VAL A 284 -6.57 6.24 -21.97
N LEU A 285 -7.73 6.84 -21.68
CA LEU A 285 -7.85 7.98 -20.76
C LEU A 285 -7.40 7.64 -19.35
N GLN A 286 -7.74 6.45 -18.83
CA GLN A 286 -7.32 5.99 -17.51
C GLN A 286 -5.80 5.80 -17.39
N ARG A 287 -5.08 5.55 -18.50
CA ARG A 287 -3.62 5.52 -18.52
C ARG A 287 -3.00 6.92 -18.47
N CYS A 288 -3.70 7.94 -18.96
CA CYS A 288 -3.23 9.33 -18.97
C CYS A 288 -3.15 9.91 -17.54
N LYS A 289 -1.95 10.32 -17.13
CA LYS A 289 -1.71 10.88 -15.79
C LYS A 289 -2.42 12.22 -15.60
N ALA A 290 -2.46 13.07 -16.63
CA ALA A 290 -3.12 14.35 -16.59
C ALA A 290 -4.64 14.22 -16.39
N TYR A 291 -5.28 13.26 -17.09
CA TYR A 291 -6.70 12.95 -16.93
C TYR A 291 -7.02 12.49 -15.50
N ARG A 292 -6.30 11.48 -14.98
CA ARG A 292 -6.50 10.99 -13.61
C ARG A 292 -6.31 12.07 -12.54
N ASN A 293 -5.31 12.93 -12.71
CA ASN A 293 -5.07 14.04 -11.79
C ASN A 293 -6.19 15.09 -11.85
N ALA A 294 -6.72 15.37 -13.05
CA ALA A 294 -7.84 16.29 -13.22
C ALA A 294 -9.12 15.73 -12.57
N MET A 295 -9.40 14.43 -12.75
CA MET A 295 -10.56 13.75 -12.16
C MET A 295 -10.53 13.67 -10.63
N LYS A 296 -9.34 13.67 -10.02
CA LYS A 296 -9.17 13.65 -8.55
C LYS A 296 -9.29 15.03 -7.89
N LYS A 297 -9.35 16.11 -8.67
CA LYS A 297 -9.35 17.46 -8.13
C LYS A 297 -10.74 17.80 -7.57
N GLN A 298 -10.81 18.05 -6.26
CA GLN A 298 -12.05 18.40 -5.55
C GLN A 298 -12.47 19.85 -5.78
N ASP A 299 -11.50 20.75 -5.96
CA ASP A 299 -11.78 22.18 -6.20
C ASP A 299 -12.16 22.45 -7.66
N GLU A 300 -12.91 23.53 -7.89
CA GLU A 300 -13.22 23.98 -9.23
C GLU A 300 -11.94 24.21 -10.07
N MET A 301 -11.93 23.65 -11.29
CA MET A 301 -10.83 23.87 -12.21
C MET A 301 -10.80 25.32 -12.70
N THR A 302 -9.73 26.02 -12.37
CA THR A 302 -9.41 27.33 -12.95
C THR A 302 -9.28 27.25 -14.47
N LYS A 303 -9.58 28.35 -15.17
CA LYS A 303 -9.38 28.47 -16.62
C LYS A 303 -7.96 28.07 -17.05
N ARG A 304 -6.94 28.52 -16.31
CA ARG A 304 -5.53 28.17 -16.54
C ARG A 304 -5.28 26.66 -16.46
N SER A 305 -5.84 25.97 -15.47
CA SER A 305 -5.69 24.50 -15.37
C SER A 305 -6.41 23.75 -16.49
N LEU A 306 -7.53 24.26 -16.99
CA LEU A 306 -8.23 23.68 -18.14
C LEU A 306 -7.40 23.83 -19.42
N THR A 307 -6.83 25.01 -19.67
CA THR A 307 -5.95 25.23 -20.84
C THR A 307 -4.69 24.36 -20.80
N LEU A 308 -4.09 24.18 -19.61
CA LEU A 308 -2.96 23.27 -19.45
C LEU A 308 -3.34 21.81 -19.72
N LEU A 309 -4.53 21.40 -19.28
CA LEU A 309 -5.06 20.06 -19.54
C LEU A 309 -5.33 19.87 -21.04
N GLU A 310 -5.99 20.84 -21.68
CA GLU A 310 -6.30 20.83 -23.12
C GLU A 310 -5.05 20.68 -23.99
N ASN A 311 -3.96 21.35 -23.64
CA ASN A 311 -2.70 21.24 -24.39
C ASN A 311 -1.93 19.93 -24.11
N LYS A 312 -2.07 19.36 -22.92
CA LYS A 312 -1.28 18.20 -22.47
C LYS A 312 -1.96 16.87 -22.80
N LEU A 313 -3.27 16.81 -22.67
CA LEU A 313 -4.05 15.58 -22.77
C LEU A 313 -3.94 14.89 -24.13
N PRO A 314 -3.99 15.59 -25.29
CA PRO A 314 -3.84 14.94 -26.60
C PRO A 314 -2.51 14.20 -26.77
N LYS A 315 -1.41 14.76 -26.24
CA LYS A 315 -0.07 14.14 -26.28
C LYS A 315 -0.01 12.88 -25.44
N GLU A 316 -0.57 12.92 -24.23
CA GLU A 316 -0.64 11.73 -23.36
C GLU A 316 -1.56 10.65 -23.93
N VAL A 317 -2.68 11.03 -24.57
CA VAL A 317 -3.59 10.08 -25.25
C VAL A 317 -2.88 9.38 -26.40
N GLN A 318 -2.14 10.12 -27.22
CA GLN A 318 -1.36 9.52 -28.31
C GLN A 318 -0.30 8.55 -27.79
N GLN A 319 0.44 8.94 -26.74
CA GLN A 319 1.42 8.06 -26.11
C GLN A 319 0.77 6.79 -25.53
N ALA A 320 -0.34 6.94 -24.81
CA ALA A 320 -1.05 5.80 -24.21
C ALA A 320 -1.59 4.81 -25.27
N ARG A 321 -2.05 5.31 -26.42
CA ARG A 321 -2.45 4.45 -27.55
C ARG A 321 -1.29 3.64 -28.09
N GLU A 322 -0.13 4.27 -28.25
CA GLU A 322 1.07 3.58 -28.74
C GLU A 322 1.56 2.54 -27.74
N GLU A 323 1.54 2.84 -26.44
CA GLU A 323 1.86 1.87 -25.38
C GLU A 323 0.88 0.68 -25.38
N ILE A 324 -0.42 0.92 -25.59
CA ILE A 324 -1.42 -0.16 -25.70
C ILE A 324 -1.15 -1.01 -26.94
N ARG A 325 -0.87 -0.40 -28.09
CA ARG A 325 -0.54 -1.12 -29.32
C ARG A 325 0.70 -1.98 -29.14
N GLN A 326 1.79 -1.41 -28.62
CA GLN A 326 3.03 -2.15 -28.36
C GLN A 326 2.80 -3.31 -27.38
N PHE A 327 1.97 -3.12 -26.36
CA PHE A 327 1.62 -4.18 -25.44
C PHE A 327 0.80 -5.30 -26.11
N GLN A 328 -0.13 -4.96 -27.00
CA GLN A 328 -0.90 -5.92 -27.78
C GLN A 328 -0.01 -6.71 -28.74
N GLU A 329 0.87 -6.04 -29.49
CA GLU A 329 1.85 -6.69 -30.38
C GLU A 329 2.77 -7.64 -29.61
N LEU A 330 3.28 -7.21 -28.44
CA LEU A 330 4.10 -8.07 -27.58
C LEU A 330 3.33 -9.27 -27.04
N ARG A 331 2.04 -9.11 -26.75
CA ARG A 331 1.16 -10.20 -26.30
C ARG A 331 0.91 -11.20 -27.43
N GLU A 332 0.61 -10.73 -28.63
CA GLU A 332 0.44 -11.58 -29.81
C GLU A 332 1.74 -12.30 -30.18
N ARG A 333 2.87 -11.60 -30.12
CA ARG A 333 4.19 -12.22 -30.36
C ARG A 333 4.46 -13.35 -29.37
N ARG A 334 4.24 -13.12 -28.07
CA ARG A 334 4.39 -14.17 -27.05
C ARG A 334 3.41 -15.33 -27.26
N GLN A 335 2.20 -15.04 -27.72
CA GLN A 335 1.23 -16.08 -28.05
C GLN A 335 1.70 -16.92 -29.24
N ARG A 336 2.21 -16.31 -30.31
CA ARG A 336 2.77 -17.04 -31.48
C ARG A 336 4.01 -17.85 -31.10
N GLU A 337 4.89 -17.31 -30.27
CA GLU A 337 6.05 -18.03 -29.74
C GLU A 337 5.63 -19.25 -28.92
N TYR A 338 4.60 -19.11 -28.07
CA TYR A 338 4.03 -20.22 -27.32
C TYR A 338 3.38 -21.28 -28.22
N GLU A 339 2.60 -20.86 -29.21
CA GLU A 339 1.97 -21.77 -30.18
C GLU A 339 3.02 -22.51 -31.02
N ALA A 340 4.09 -21.84 -31.44
CA ALA A 340 5.21 -22.46 -32.16
C ALA A 340 5.98 -23.46 -31.28
N GLN A 341 6.20 -23.15 -30.00
CA GLN A 341 6.80 -24.09 -29.05
C GLN A 341 5.93 -25.33 -28.86
N LEU A 342 4.62 -25.15 -28.73
CA LEU A 342 3.67 -26.26 -28.60
C LEU A 342 3.66 -27.14 -29.84
N GLN A 343 3.72 -26.54 -31.04
CA GLN A 343 3.84 -27.29 -32.30
C GLN A 343 5.14 -28.09 -32.37
N LEU A 344 6.27 -27.48 -32.02
CA LEU A 344 7.57 -28.14 -31.98
C LEU A 344 7.56 -29.32 -30.99
N GLU A 345 6.96 -29.16 -29.82
CA GLU A 345 6.81 -30.25 -28.84
C GLU A 345 5.95 -31.39 -29.38
N GLN A 346 4.84 -31.07 -30.05
CA GLN A 346 3.98 -32.07 -30.71
C GLN A 346 4.73 -32.81 -31.82
N GLU A 347 5.53 -32.13 -32.63
CA GLU A 347 6.36 -32.73 -33.67
C GLU A 347 7.44 -33.64 -33.08
N GLN A 348 8.14 -33.19 -32.02
CA GLN A 348 9.11 -34.02 -31.30
C GLN A 348 8.45 -35.26 -30.70
N ARG A 349 7.26 -35.11 -30.12
CA ARG A 349 6.48 -36.25 -29.61
C ARG A 349 6.13 -37.23 -30.73
N ARG A 350 5.61 -36.74 -31.87
CA ARG A 350 5.33 -37.57 -33.05
C ARG A 350 6.59 -38.24 -33.60
N ALA A 351 7.75 -37.56 -33.58
CA ALA A 351 9.02 -38.13 -33.99
C ALA A 351 9.48 -39.24 -33.03
N ARG A 352 9.35 -39.04 -31.72
CA ARG A 352 9.62 -40.09 -30.70
C ARG A 352 8.68 -41.28 -30.87
N GLU A 353 7.39 -41.05 -31.11
CA GLU A 353 6.42 -42.12 -31.36
C GLU A 353 6.74 -42.88 -32.66
N ARG A 354 7.17 -42.19 -33.73
CA ARG A 354 7.64 -42.83 -34.97
C ARG A 354 8.91 -43.66 -34.74
N ALA A 355 9.88 -43.12 -34.01
CA ALA A 355 11.10 -43.86 -33.64
C ALA A 355 10.77 -45.10 -32.81
N GLN A 356 9.93 -44.97 -31.78
CA GLN A 356 9.47 -46.11 -30.97
C GLN A 356 8.77 -47.17 -31.80
N ARG A 357 7.89 -46.78 -32.75
CA ARG A 357 7.24 -47.73 -33.67
C ARG A 357 8.26 -48.43 -34.58
N ARG A 358 9.30 -47.72 -35.03
CA ARG A 358 10.38 -48.29 -35.84
C ARG A 358 11.18 -49.31 -35.02
N ASP A 359 11.62 -48.94 -33.83
CA ASP A 359 12.37 -49.82 -32.92
C ASP A 359 11.54 -51.06 -32.56
N GLN A 360 10.24 -50.88 -32.33
CA GLN A 360 9.32 -51.99 -32.10
C GLN A 360 9.24 -52.94 -33.30
N ARG A 361 9.19 -52.41 -34.54
CA ARG A 361 9.20 -53.24 -35.75
C ARG A 361 10.52 -53.98 -35.94
N ILE A 362 11.67 -53.32 -35.71
CA ILE A 362 12.99 -53.97 -35.75
C ILE A 362 13.03 -55.12 -34.74
N ALA A 363 12.58 -54.89 -33.50
CA ALA A 363 12.51 -55.92 -32.48
C ALA A 363 11.58 -57.08 -32.87
N GLU A 364 10.42 -56.79 -33.46
CA GLU A 364 9.48 -57.80 -33.97
C GLU A 364 10.09 -58.63 -35.12
N MET A 365 10.85 -58.00 -36.02
CA MET A 365 11.56 -58.68 -37.11
C MET A 365 12.69 -59.57 -36.61
N ILE A 366 13.59 -59.03 -35.77
CA ILE A 366 14.66 -59.80 -35.13
C ILE A 366 14.07 -60.99 -34.37
N HIS A 367 12.96 -60.78 -33.66
CA HIS A 367 12.27 -61.87 -32.99
C HIS A 367 11.75 -62.93 -33.97
N LYS A 368 11.11 -62.54 -35.08
CA LYS A 368 10.64 -63.51 -36.10
C LYS A 368 11.78 -64.33 -36.71
N ASP A 369 12.91 -63.69 -37.02
CA ASP A 369 14.04 -64.35 -37.69
C ASP A 369 14.87 -65.24 -36.75
N ILE A 370 15.13 -64.75 -35.53
CA ILE A 370 15.88 -65.53 -34.52
C ILE A 370 15.05 -66.72 -34.03
N PHE A 371 13.75 -66.54 -33.85
CA PHE A 371 12.84 -67.58 -33.35
C PHE A 371 12.09 -68.31 -34.47
N SER A 372 12.65 -68.32 -35.69
CA SER A 372 12.12 -69.14 -36.77
C SER A 372 11.98 -70.60 -36.30
N PRO A 373 10.84 -71.27 -36.59
CA PRO A 373 10.51 -72.59 -36.04
C PRO A 373 11.58 -73.68 -36.28
N ASP A 374 12.40 -73.53 -37.32
CA ASP A 374 13.46 -74.48 -37.67
C ASP A 374 14.62 -74.50 -36.66
N MET A 375 14.79 -73.45 -35.86
CA MET A 375 15.81 -73.38 -34.80
C MET A 375 15.37 -74.08 -33.50
N GLY A 376 14.16 -74.64 -33.45
CA GLY A 376 13.67 -75.44 -32.31
C GLY A 376 13.21 -74.62 -31.09
N PHE A 377 13.19 -73.28 -31.13
CA PHE A 377 12.91 -72.42 -29.97
C PHE A 377 11.44 -71.98 -29.80
N ALA A 378 10.52 -72.44 -30.64
CA ALA A 378 9.10 -72.06 -30.60
C ALA A 378 8.44 -72.30 -29.21
N HIS A 379 8.92 -73.28 -28.45
CA HIS A 379 8.43 -73.62 -27.12
C HIS A 379 8.81 -72.61 -26.02
N LEU A 380 9.90 -71.83 -26.20
CA LEU A 380 10.33 -70.79 -25.26
C LEU A 380 9.61 -69.46 -25.51
N ALA A 381 9.32 -69.12 -26.77
CA ALA A 381 8.53 -67.94 -27.10
C ALA A 381 7.14 -67.93 -26.45
N ALA A 382 6.51 -69.12 -26.30
CA ALA A 382 5.21 -69.27 -25.64
C ALA A 382 5.22 -69.10 -24.11
N ARG A 383 6.40 -69.15 -23.46
CA ARG A 383 6.53 -69.20 -21.99
C ARG A 383 6.80 -67.86 -21.33
N PHE A 384 7.23 -66.84 -22.06
CA PHE A 384 7.58 -65.54 -21.49
C PHE A 384 6.59 -64.44 -21.94
N PRO A 385 6.17 -63.55 -21.03
CA PRO A 385 5.33 -62.41 -21.38
C PRO A 385 6.05 -61.51 -22.39
N LEU A 386 5.32 -61.01 -23.40
CA LEU A 386 5.82 -60.08 -24.43
C LEU A 386 6.64 -58.90 -23.83
N ARG A 387 6.29 -58.43 -22.63
CA ARG A 387 7.01 -57.36 -21.93
C ARG A 387 8.42 -57.72 -21.47
N VAL A 388 8.66 -58.98 -21.10
CA VAL A 388 10.00 -59.47 -20.71
C VAL A 388 10.86 -59.57 -21.95
N TRP A 389 10.30 -60.12 -23.03
CA TRP A 389 10.96 -60.17 -24.33
C TRP A 389 11.29 -58.79 -24.89
N LEU A 390 10.36 -57.82 -24.84
CA LEU A 390 10.62 -56.46 -25.31
C LEU A 390 11.72 -55.73 -24.51
N ARG A 391 11.90 -56.07 -23.23
CA ARG A 391 13.03 -55.55 -22.45
C ARG A 391 14.34 -56.23 -22.84
N TYR A 392 14.30 -57.54 -23.10
CA TYR A 392 15.46 -58.31 -23.50
C TYR A 392 15.93 -57.95 -24.92
N SER A 393 14.99 -57.80 -25.87
CA SER A 393 15.29 -57.32 -27.22
C SER A 393 15.84 -55.90 -27.18
N ARG A 394 15.27 -55.02 -26.34
CA ARG A 394 15.78 -53.67 -26.12
C ARG A 394 17.20 -53.69 -25.56
N PHE A 395 17.50 -54.59 -24.63
CA PHE A 395 18.85 -54.77 -24.09
C PHE A 395 19.83 -55.24 -25.16
N ILE A 396 19.43 -56.19 -26.01
CA ILE A 396 20.24 -56.65 -27.15
C ILE A 396 20.46 -55.51 -28.17
N THR A 397 19.43 -54.74 -28.51
CA THR A 397 19.56 -53.61 -29.44
C THR A 397 20.40 -52.48 -28.84
N ASP A 398 20.22 -52.15 -27.56
CA ASP A 398 21.03 -51.13 -26.87
C ASP A 398 22.50 -51.59 -26.75
N GLY A 399 22.73 -52.89 -26.53
CA GLY A 399 24.07 -53.50 -26.58
C GLY A 399 24.70 -53.44 -27.96
N ALA A 400 23.94 -53.71 -29.02
CA ALA A 400 24.41 -53.59 -30.40
C ALA A 400 24.71 -52.13 -30.80
N ILE A 401 23.88 -51.17 -30.36
CA ILE A 401 24.12 -49.73 -30.55
C ILE A 401 25.42 -49.30 -29.85
N ASN A 402 25.64 -49.73 -28.61
CA ASN A 402 26.86 -49.41 -27.85
C ASN A 402 28.11 -50.09 -28.44
N ALA A 403 27.95 -51.21 -29.14
CA ALA A 403 29.00 -51.85 -29.94
C ALA A 403 29.31 -51.09 -31.27
N GLY A 404 28.89 -49.84 -31.40
CA GLY A 404 29.24 -48.99 -32.55
C GLY A 404 28.50 -49.34 -33.84
N VAL A 405 27.42 -50.12 -33.77
CA VAL A 405 26.56 -50.36 -34.94
C VAL A 405 25.77 -49.09 -35.21
N ALA A 406 26.27 -48.29 -36.16
CA ALA A 406 25.64 -47.05 -36.57
C ALA A 406 24.35 -47.37 -37.33
N TYR A 407 23.21 -47.16 -36.68
CA TYR A 407 21.92 -47.16 -37.35
C TYR A 407 21.79 -45.87 -38.15
N ASP A 408 21.87 -45.98 -39.47
CA ASP A 408 21.49 -44.86 -40.32
C ASP A 408 19.99 -44.57 -40.14
N ARG A 409 19.62 -43.29 -39.99
CA ARG A 409 18.22 -42.94 -39.72
C ARG A 409 17.32 -43.14 -40.94
N GLU A 410 17.90 -43.24 -42.13
CA GLU A 410 17.17 -43.23 -43.40
C GLU A 410 17.07 -44.59 -44.08
N SER A 411 17.87 -45.58 -43.68
CA SER A 411 17.84 -46.92 -44.28
C SER A 411 16.59 -47.72 -43.89
N GLU A 412 16.14 -48.59 -44.81
CA GLU A 412 15.01 -49.48 -44.56
C GLU A 412 15.28 -50.44 -43.40
N VAL A 413 14.24 -50.66 -42.59
CA VAL A 413 14.24 -51.53 -41.39
C VAL A 413 14.80 -52.93 -41.70
N GLU A 414 14.54 -53.43 -42.90
CA GLU A 414 15.00 -54.75 -43.39
C GLU A 414 16.51 -54.81 -43.61
N LEU A 415 17.12 -53.75 -44.17
CA LEU A 415 18.57 -53.66 -44.37
C LEU A 415 19.30 -53.67 -43.03
N GLN A 416 18.80 -52.92 -42.05
CA GLN A 416 19.44 -52.79 -40.75
C GLN A 416 19.33 -54.06 -39.90
N ALA A 417 18.20 -54.76 -39.99
CA ALA A 417 18.05 -56.07 -39.34
C ALA A 417 19.08 -57.07 -39.91
N ASN A 418 19.29 -57.07 -41.22
CA ASN A 418 20.25 -57.95 -41.88
C ASN A 418 21.71 -57.65 -41.53
N ASP A 419 22.07 -56.40 -41.25
CA ASP A 419 23.43 -56.03 -40.82
C ASP A 419 23.71 -56.35 -39.34
N VAL A 420 22.67 -56.27 -38.49
CA VAL A 420 22.78 -56.51 -37.04
C VAL A 420 22.80 -58.02 -36.73
N LEU A 421 22.04 -58.82 -37.46
CA LEU A 421 21.90 -60.26 -37.23
C LEU A 421 23.25 -61.04 -37.26
N PRO A 422 24.17 -60.81 -38.22
CA PRO A 422 25.49 -61.45 -38.26
C PRO A 422 26.38 -61.10 -37.06
N LEU A 423 26.27 -59.88 -36.53
CA LEU A 423 27.07 -59.42 -35.38
C LEU A 423 26.59 -60.04 -34.06
N LEU A 424 25.29 -60.31 -33.95
CA LEU A 424 24.72 -60.97 -32.77
C LEU A 424 24.94 -62.49 -32.75
N ARG A 425 25.12 -63.11 -33.93
CA ARG A 425 25.22 -64.56 -34.12
C ARG A 425 26.33 -65.25 -33.30
N PRO A 426 27.57 -64.70 -33.17
CA PRO A 426 28.66 -65.32 -32.43
C PRO A 426 28.49 -65.22 -30.90
N THR A 427 27.86 -64.15 -30.42
CA THR A 427 27.57 -63.93 -28.99
C THR A 427 26.36 -64.74 -28.50
N TYR A 428 25.51 -65.20 -29.43
CA TYR A 428 24.24 -65.85 -29.13
C TYR A 428 24.36 -67.15 -28.29
N PRO A 429 25.32 -68.07 -28.53
CA PRO A 429 25.47 -69.28 -27.72
C PRO A 429 25.87 -68.99 -26.27
N ALA A 430 26.72 -67.97 -26.04
CA ALA A 430 27.12 -67.55 -24.70
C ALA A 430 25.96 -66.89 -23.94
N LEU A 431 25.22 -66.00 -24.62
CA LEU A 431 23.98 -65.43 -24.10
C LEU A 431 22.95 -66.52 -23.76
N LEU A 432 22.79 -67.55 -24.60
CA LEU A 432 21.89 -68.67 -24.33
C LEU A 432 22.31 -69.52 -23.13
N GLN A 433 23.60 -69.70 -22.88
CA GLN A 433 24.08 -70.36 -21.65
C GLN A 433 23.77 -69.51 -20.41
N ILE A 434 23.95 -68.20 -20.49
CA ILE A 434 23.60 -67.26 -19.41
C ILE A 434 22.09 -67.31 -19.16
N ILE A 435 21.25 -67.20 -20.19
CA ILE A 435 19.78 -67.26 -20.06
C ILE A 435 19.31 -68.59 -19.49
N ARG A 436 19.92 -69.73 -19.88
CA ARG A 436 19.57 -71.05 -19.33
C ARG A 436 19.98 -71.17 -17.85
N GLY A 437 21.17 -70.70 -17.48
CA GLY A 437 21.60 -70.66 -16.08
C GLY A 437 20.78 -69.69 -15.23
N GLU A 438 20.39 -68.55 -15.79
CA GLU A 438 19.54 -67.54 -15.15
C GLU A 438 18.08 -67.98 -15.03
N HIS A 439 17.54 -68.76 -15.98
CA HIS A 439 16.20 -69.32 -15.88
C HIS A 439 16.07 -70.14 -14.61
N ASP A 440 17.07 -70.97 -14.29
CA ASP A 440 17.08 -71.79 -13.09
C ASP A 440 17.25 -70.94 -11.82
N ALA A 441 18.07 -69.89 -11.86
CA ALA A 441 18.26 -68.97 -10.73
C ALA A 441 17.04 -68.07 -10.46
N ILE A 442 16.39 -67.54 -11.50
CA ILE A 442 15.19 -66.70 -11.41
C ILE A 442 13.97 -67.56 -11.03
N TYR A 443 13.84 -68.80 -11.54
CA TYR A 443 12.82 -69.74 -11.05
C TYR A 443 12.99 -70.04 -9.56
N GLN A 444 14.23 -70.26 -9.12
CA GLN A 444 14.54 -70.45 -7.69
C GLN A 444 14.21 -69.20 -6.85
N CYS A 445 14.51 -68.00 -7.36
CA CYS A 445 14.19 -66.75 -6.67
C CYS A 445 12.69 -66.43 -6.61
N LEU A 446 11.92 -66.71 -7.67
CA LEU A 446 10.46 -66.49 -7.70
C LEU A 446 9.70 -67.47 -6.78
N HIS A 447 10.30 -68.59 -6.40
CA HIS A 447 9.78 -69.49 -5.35
C HIS A 447 10.19 -69.08 -3.94
N CYS A 448 11.18 -68.20 -3.79
CA CYS A 448 11.49 -67.54 -2.53
C CYS A 448 10.68 -66.23 -2.42
N ASN A 449 9.45 -66.34 -1.94
CA ASN A 449 8.60 -65.20 -1.59
C ASN A 449 9.30 -64.34 -0.51
N ASN A 450 10.03 -63.31 -0.90
CA ASN A 450 10.04 -61.99 -0.28
C ASN A 450 10.98 -61.03 -1.02
N ASP A 451 10.52 -59.79 -1.19
CA ASP A 451 11.24 -58.62 -1.70
C ASP A 451 11.33 -58.40 -3.22
N ARG A 452 10.26 -57.78 -3.75
CA ARG A 452 10.22 -57.14 -5.08
C ARG A 452 11.31 -56.07 -5.28
N MET A 453 11.87 -55.46 -4.22
CA MET A 453 12.96 -54.47 -4.37
C MET A 453 14.31 -55.12 -4.69
N PHE A 454 14.61 -56.30 -4.12
CA PHE A 454 15.88 -57.01 -4.32
C PHE A 454 16.05 -57.49 -5.76
N ILE A 455 14.97 -57.97 -6.38
CA ILE A 455 14.96 -58.40 -7.78
C ILE A 455 15.30 -57.22 -8.71
N SER A 456 14.82 -56.01 -8.41
CA SER A 456 15.07 -54.84 -9.29
C SER A 456 16.51 -54.33 -9.23
N ASN A 457 17.16 -54.41 -8.06
CA ASN A 457 18.55 -54.00 -7.89
C ASN A 457 19.51 -55.11 -8.32
N GLY A 458 19.19 -56.38 -8.04
CA GLY A 458 19.97 -57.53 -8.52
C GLY A 458 20.01 -57.61 -10.04
N ILE A 459 18.87 -57.45 -10.72
CA ILE A 459 18.84 -57.38 -12.19
C ILE A 459 19.65 -56.17 -12.68
N ARG A 460 19.59 -55.02 -12.00
CA ARG A 460 20.33 -53.81 -12.39
C ARG A 460 21.85 -53.96 -12.24
N ASP A 461 22.31 -54.49 -11.11
CA ASP A 461 23.73 -54.69 -10.84
C ASP A 461 24.30 -55.83 -11.69
N HIS A 462 23.49 -56.85 -11.99
CA HIS A 462 23.88 -57.91 -12.91
C HIS A 462 23.90 -57.43 -14.37
N MET A 463 22.95 -56.59 -14.80
CA MET A 463 23.01 -55.95 -16.11
C MET A 463 24.24 -55.04 -16.26
N ARG A 464 24.76 -54.44 -15.18
CA ARG A 464 26.06 -53.76 -15.21
C ARG A 464 27.23 -54.74 -15.41
N MET A 465 27.19 -55.92 -14.80
CA MET A 465 28.20 -56.96 -15.05
C MET A 465 28.16 -57.46 -16.50
N VAL A 466 26.97 -57.69 -17.05
CA VAL A 466 26.81 -58.09 -18.46
C VAL A 466 27.29 -56.98 -19.40
N HIS A 467 27.01 -55.70 -19.08
CA HIS A 467 27.60 -54.57 -19.81
C HIS A 467 29.13 -54.59 -19.79
N GLY A 468 29.74 -54.80 -18.61
CA GLY A 468 31.20 -54.91 -18.51
C GLY A 468 31.78 -56.09 -19.30
N ALA A 469 31.08 -57.23 -19.33
CA ALA A 469 31.49 -58.39 -20.13
C ALA A 469 31.33 -58.15 -21.64
N PHE A 470 30.31 -57.41 -22.05
CA PHE A 470 30.14 -56.99 -23.45
C PHE A 470 31.21 -55.98 -23.87
N ASP A 471 31.51 -54.99 -23.03
CA ASP A 471 32.57 -54.01 -23.28
C ASP A 471 33.94 -54.71 -23.39
N GLU A 472 34.24 -55.69 -22.52
CA GLU A 472 35.46 -56.50 -22.63
C GLU A 472 35.50 -57.38 -23.89
N ALA A 473 34.39 -58.02 -24.26
CA ALA A 473 34.32 -58.85 -25.46
C ALA A 473 34.41 -58.00 -26.75
N TYR A 474 33.85 -56.80 -26.73
CA TYR A 474 33.91 -55.84 -27.82
C TYR A 474 35.34 -55.32 -28.02
N VAL A 475 36.00 -54.88 -26.94
CA VAL A 475 37.41 -54.43 -26.97
C VAL A 475 38.35 -55.54 -27.45
N ARG A 476 38.07 -56.81 -27.10
CA ARG A 476 38.86 -57.95 -27.60
C ARG A 476 38.65 -58.25 -29.09
N ASN A 477 37.46 -57.97 -29.64
CA ASN A 477 37.16 -58.25 -31.05
C ASN A 477 37.43 -57.08 -32.00
N THR A 478 37.46 -55.82 -31.52
CA THR A 478 37.72 -54.64 -32.37
C THR A 478 39.19 -54.19 -32.40
N GLY A 479 40.08 -54.88 -31.68
CA GLY A 479 41.52 -54.57 -31.58
C GLY A 479 42.35 -54.63 -32.88
N ASN A 480 41.71 -54.66 -34.06
CA ASN A 480 42.35 -54.64 -35.38
C ASN A 480 41.76 -53.61 -36.36
N PHE A 481 40.94 -52.66 -35.93
CA PHE A 481 40.55 -51.54 -36.79
C PHE A 481 41.51 -50.36 -36.62
N GLU A 482 42.34 -50.12 -37.64
CA GLU A 482 43.16 -48.91 -37.75
C GLU A 482 42.25 -47.67 -37.66
N ILE A 483 42.56 -46.80 -36.71
CA ILE A 483 42.00 -45.47 -36.61
C ILE A 483 42.49 -44.69 -37.83
N ILE A 484 41.62 -44.49 -38.82
CA ILE A 484 41.88 -43.54 -39.91
C ILE A 484 41.91 -42.14 -39.26
N GLN A 485 43.12 -41.63 -39.04
CA GLN A 485 43.34 -40.24 -38.66
C GLN A 485 43.00 -39.37 -39.88
N HIS A 486 41.90 -38.63 -39.81
CA HIS A 486 41.68 -37.51 -40.72
C HIS A 486 42.70 -36.41 -40.41
N PRO A 487 43.34 -35.79 -41.42
CA PRO A 487 44.19 -34.63 -41.19
C PRO A 487 43.36 -33.45 -40.67
N PRO A 488 43.97 -32.53 -39.91
CA PRO A 488 43.29 -31.33 -39.43
C PRO A 488 43.02 -30.39 -40.61
N GLU A 489 41.75 -30.03 -40.81
CA GLU A 489 41.37 -28.89 -41.65
C GLU A 489 41.52 -27.60 -40.82
N ASP A 490 42.50 -26.78 -41.18
CA ASP A 490 42.47 -25.33 -40.94
C ASP A 490 41.80 -24.66 -42.15
N ALA A 491 40.57 -24.14 -41.98
CA ALA A 491 39.98 -22.97 -42.67
C ALA A 491 38.55 -22.69 -42.18
#